data_AF-A0A7M1NUI0-F1
#
_entry.id   AF-A0A7M1NUI0-F1
#
_cell.length_a   1.000
_cell.length_b   1.000
_cell.length_c   1.000
_cell.angle_alpha   90.00
_cell.angle_beta   90.00
_cell.angle_gamma   90.00
#
_symmetry.space_group_name_H-M   'P 1'
#
loop_
_entity.id
_entity.type
_entity.pdbx_description
1 polymer ?
#
loop_
_entity_poly.entity_id
_entity_poly.type
_entity_poly.pdbx_seq_one_letter_code
_entity_poly.pdbx_strand_id
1 'polypeptide(L)'
;MSDLSTRLKQLLDDRNLSMNAFAKQLGVSQPSISDIVNGRTRSPKNILEIASALGVNAHWLKTGEGEPDTEFIAYVPAQNEQNAFRVDVMDYQAAAHSSGIVNVDYPDVIESIFFTEEGLFKVIGRKSAVGIKLFKVPTDSLSPTINPSDLVFVDTLINNYVAEGIYVFNLNGETYIKRLQRLPTGVIRALSDNPLYPPFEITDELFDTAEIIGKFLAVLPFNPRLL
;
A
#
# COMPACT_ATOMS: atom_id res chain seq x y z
N MET A 1 24.80 -1.68 -13.98
CA MET A 1 23.47 -1.92 -13.40
C MET A 1 22.58 -0.77 -13.79
N SER A 2 21.35 -1.05 -14.24
CA SER A 2 20.35 0.01 -14.43
C SER A 2 20.06 0.67 -13.08
N ASP A 3 19.73 1.95 -13.05
CA ASP A 3 19.30 2.65 -11.83
C ASP A 3 17.76 2.67 -11.72
N LEU A 4 17.23 3.22 -10.62
CA LEU A 4 15.78 3.33 -10.39
C LEU A 4 15.08 4.03 -11.57
N SER A 5 15.66 5.13 -12.08
CA SER A 5 15.13 5.87 -13.23
C SER A 5 14.96 4.97 -14.45
N THR A 6 16.01 4.21 -14.78
CA THR A 6 16.02 3.32 -15.95
C THR A 6 14.98 2.21 -15.82
N ARG A 7 14.89 1.55 -14.65
CA ARG A 7 13.89 0.50 -14.42
C ARG A 7 12.46 1.04 -14.47
N LEU A 8 12.19 2.16 -13.79
CA LEU A 8 10.87 2.77 -13.80
C LEU A 8 10.43 3.17 -15.21
N LYS A 9 11.34 3.79 -15.98
CA LYS A 9 11.06 4.17 -17.36
C LYS A 9 10.68 2.96 -18.20
N GLN A 10 11.46 1.89 -18.12
CA GLN A 10 11.21 0.67 -18.88
C GLN A 10 9.86 0.03 -18.52
N LEU A 11 9.51 -0.05 -17.24
CA LEU A 11 8.20 -0.58 -16.81
C LEU A 11 7.01 0.24 -17.34
N LEU A 12 7.16 1.56 -17.43
CA LEU A 12 6.12 2.43 -17.99
C LEU A 12 5.98 2.21 -19.50
N ASP A 13 7.11 2.11 -20.21
CA ASP A 13 7.15 1.86 -21.65
C ASP A 13 6.55 0.48 -21.99
N ASP A 14 6.95 -0.58 -21.27
CA ASP A 14 6.46 -1.95 -21.47
C ASP A 14 4.94 -2.08 -21.25
N ARG A 15 4.35 -1.19 -20.44
CA ARG A 15 2.91 -1.16 -20.14
C ARG A 15 2.13 -0.14 -20.94
N ASN A 16 2.78 0.56 -21.87
CA ASN A 16 2.20 1.68 -22.62
C ASN A 16 1.58 2.76 -21.69
N LEU A 17 2.18 2.99 -20.51
CA LEU A 17 1.71 3.98 -19.55
C LEU A 17 2.48 5.29 -19.70
N SER A 18 1.77 6.38 -19.99
CA SER A 18 2.39 7.72 -19.94
C SER A 18 2.67 8.13 -18.49
N MET A 19 3.72 8.93 -18.27
CA MET A 19 4.01 9.51 -16.94
C MET A 19 2.82 10.28 -16.35
N ASN A 20 2.02 10.93 -17.20
CA ASN A 20 0.82 11.66 -16.75
C ASN A 20 -0.27 10.70 -16.28
N ALA A 21 -0.59 9.68 -17.09
CA ALA A 21 -1.59 8.67 -16.73
C ALA A 21 -1.19 7.92 -15.46
N PHE A 22 0.09 7.54 -15.33
CA PHE A 22 0.61 6.86 -14.14
C PHE A 22 0.62 7.77 -12.90
N ALA A 23 0.98 9.05 -13.06
CA ALA A 23 0.89 10.02 -11.95
C ALA A 23 -0.55 10.20 -11.47
N LYS A 24 -1.51 10.29 -12.40
CA LYS A 24 -2.94 10.38 -12.09
C LYS A 24 -3.43 9.12 -11.38
N GLN A 25 -3.03 7.95 -11.85
CA GLN A 25 -3.31 6.66 -11.24
C GLN A 25 -2.77 6.59 -9.80
N LEU A 26 -1.57 7.12 -9.56
CA LEU A 26 -0.96 7.16 -8.23
C LEU A 26 -1.40 8.36 -7.38
N GLY A 27 -2.33 9.20 -7.84
CA GLY A 27 -2.76 10.40 -7.11
C GLY A 27 -1.62 11.38 -6.77
N VAL A 28 -0.55 11.42 -7.57
CA VAL A 28 0.60 12.31 -7.40
C VAL A 28 0.75 13.29 -8.57
N SER A 29 1.61 14.29 -8.43
CA SER A 29 1.89 15.22 -9.51
C SER A 29 2.74 14.57 -10.62
N GLN A 30 2.46 14.88 -11.88
CA GLN A 30 3.28 14.40 -13.01
C GLN A 30 4.77 14.79 -12.89
N PRO A 31 5.14 16.00 -12.40
CA PRO A 31 6.53 16.33 -12.12
C PRO A 31 7.20 15.38 -11.12
N SER A 32 6.48 14.88 -10.11
CA SER A 32 7.02 13.90 -9.16
C SER A 32 7.49 12.62 -9.86
N ILE A 33 6.67 12.08 -10.75
CA ILE A 33 7.05 10.90 -11.56
C ILE A 33 8.19 11.24 -12.53
N SER A 34 8.11 12.40 -13.18
CA SER A 34 9.14 12.88 -14.11
C SER A 34 10.51 13.01 -13.44
N ASP A 35 10.57 13.55 -12.22
CA ASP A 35 11.83 13.71 -11.48
C ASP A 35 12.44 12.36 -11.12
N ILE A 36 11.65 11.32 -10.89
CA ILE A 36 12.14 9.95 -10.67
C ILE A 36 12.66 9.36 -11.98
N VAL A 37 11.88 9.43 -13.06
CA VAL A 37 12.24 8.89 -14.39
C VAL A 37 13.52 9.55 -14.94
N ASN A 38 13.74 10.83 -14.64
CA ASN A 38 14.94 11.58 -15.03
C ASN A 38 16.10 11.49 -14.01
N GLY A 39 15.97 10.66 -12.97
CA GLY A 39 17.04 10.39 -12.00
C GLY A 39 17.32 11.52 -11.00
N ARG A 40 16.48 12.57 -10.95
CA ARG A 40 16.58 13.66 -9.97
C ARG A 40 16.17 13.20 -8.58
N THR A 41 15.18 12.32 -8.48
CA THR A 41 14.75 11.68 -7.23
C THR A 41 15.19 10.22 -7.19
N ARG A 42 16.16 9.90 -6.32
CA ARG A 42 16.72 8.54 -6.17
C ARG A 42 16.08 7.70 -5.07
N SER A 43 15.29 8.32 -4.20
CA SER A 43 14.60 7.66 -3.09
C SER A 43 13.23 8.29 -2.90
N PRO A 44 12.28 7.97 -3.80
CA PRO A 44 10.94 8.53 -3.72
C PRO A 44 10.23 8.06 -2.46
N LYS A 45 9.46 8.96 -1.85
CA LYS A 45 8.68 8.67 -0.64
C LYS A 45 7.54 7.67 -0.91
N ASN A 46 7.14 7.53 -2.17
CA ASN A 46 6.05 6.70 -2.65
C ASN A 46 6.54 5.46 -3.44
N ILE A 47 7.76 4.97 -3.16
CA ILE A 47 8.34 3.82 -3.88
C ILE A 47 7.46 2.56 -3.77
N LEU A 48 6.79 2.40 -2.63
CA LEU A 48 5.95 1.24 -2.34
C LEU A 48 4.65 1.27 -3.14
N GLU A 49 4.03 2.44 -3.25
CA GLU A 49 2.85 2.66 -4.08
C GLU A 49 3.18 2.52 -5.57
N ILE A 50 4.32 3.05 -6.01
CA ILE A 50 4.81 2.88 -7.39
C ILE A 50 4.99 1.39 -7.69
N ALA A 51 5.69 0.66 -6.81
CA ALA A 51 5.94 -0.76 -6.97
C ALA A 51 4.64 -1.58 -7.00
N SER A 52 3.70 -1.27 -6.09
CA SER A 52 2.39 -1.92 -6.00
C SER A 52 1.54 -1.70 -7.26
N ALA A 53 1.43 -0.44 -7.72
CA ALA A 53 0.73 -0.11 -8.95
C ALA A 53 1.38 -0.74 -10.20
N LEU A 54 2.69 -0.97 -10.13
CA LEU A 54 3.43 -1.70 -11.14
C LEU A 54 3.49 -3.20 -10.86
N GLY A 55 2.90 -3.75 -9.80
CA GLY A 55 2.97 -5.18 -9.48
C GLY A 55 4.39 -5.76 -9.42
N VAL A 56 5.39 -4.93 -9.09
CA VAL A 56 6.80 -5.34 -9.00
C VAL A 56 7.30 -5.25 -7.56
N ASN A 57 8.39 -5.94 -7.29
CA ASN A 57 9.08 -5.88 -6.02
C ASN A 57 9.69 -4.48 -5.78
N ALA A 58 9.33 -3.85 -4.65
CA ALA A 58 9.78 -2.48 -4.31
C ALA A 58 11.29 -2.39 -4.06
N HIS A 59 11.89 -3.44 -3.46
CA HIS A 59 13.33 -3.52 -3.25
C HIS A 59 14.05 -3.58 -4.59
N TRP A 60 13.68 -4.50 -5.48
CA TRP A 60 14.24 -4.59 -6.84
C TRP A 60 14.05 -3.29 -7.62
N LEU A 61 12.87 -2.67 -7.57
CA LEU A 61 12.64 -1.41 -8.26
C LEU A 61 13.64 -0.34 -7.78
N LYS A 62 13.88 -0.27 -6.47
CA LYS A 62 14.80 0.69 -5.86
C LYS A 62 16.28 0.37 -6.10
N THR A 63 16.72 -0.87 -5.88
CA THR A 63 18.15 -1.25 -5.85
C THR A 63 18.60 -1.95 -7.13
N GLY A 64 17.70 -2.67 -7.79
CA GLY A 64 18.01 -3.59 -8.89
C GLY A 64 18.47 -4.96 -8.41
N GLU A 65 18.42 -5.23 -7.10
CA GLU A 65 18.79 -6.51 -6.50
C GLU A 65 17.56 -7.40 -6.32
N GLY A 66 17.68 -8.69 -6.62
CA GLY A 66 16.57 -9.66 -6.57
C GLY A 66 15.76 -9.73 -7.87
N GLU A 67 14.59 -10.36 -7.78
CA GLU A 67 13.67 -10.55 -8.91
C GLU A 67 12.63 -9.41 -8.99
N PRO A 68 12.18 -9.03 -10.21
CA PRO A 68 11.17 -8.00 -10.41
C PRO A 68 9.79 -8.43 -9.94
N ASP A 69 9.48 -9.73 -10.02
CA ASP A 69 8.17 -10.26 -9.68
C ASP A 69 7.99 -10.35 -8.16
N THR A 70 6.78 -10.03 -7.72
CA THR A 70 6.43 -10.20 -6.31
C THR A 70 6.00 -11.65 -6.08
N GLU A 71 6.96 -12.56 -5.89
CA GLU A 71 6.66 -13.92 -5.47
C GLU A 71 6.22 -13.91 -4.00
N PHE A 72 4.91 -13.98 -3.80
CA PHE A 72 4.33 -14.24 -2.49
C PHE A 72 4.15 -15.75 -2.32
N ILE A 73 5.14 -16.40 -1.71
CA ILE A 73 4.93 -17.74 -1.19
C ILE A 73 4.25 -17.56 0.17
N ALA A 74 2.94 -17.84 0.24
CA ALA A 74 2.26 -18.02 1.51
C ALA A 74 2.92 -19.22 2.21
N TYR A 75 3.89 -18.92 3.07
CA TYR A 75 4.62 -19.93 3.80
C TYR A 75 3.78 -20.36 5.00
N VAL A 76 3.35 -21.63 5.02
CA VAL A 76 2.88 -22.27 6.26
C VAL A 76 4.14 -22.84 6.92
N PRO A 77 4.64 -22.24 8.02
CA PRO A 77 5.84 -22.75 8.64
C PRO A 77 5.60 -24.18 9.12
N ALA A 78 6.51 -25.08 8.75
CA ALA A 78 6.69 -26.30 9.52
C ALA A 78 6.96 -25.90 10.98
N GLN A 79 6.48 -26.68 11.95
CA GLN A 79 6.40 -26.32 13.38
C GLN A 79 7.71 -25.89 14.09
N ASN A 80 8.83 -25.72 13.38
CA ASN A 80 10.16 -25.45 13.93
C ASN A 80 10.95 -24.30 13.28
N GLU A 81 10.36 -23.42 12.47
CA GLU A 81 11.10 -22.22 12.01
C GLU A 81 11.08 -21.10 13.06
N GLN A 82 12.15 -21.05 13.86
CA GLN A 82 12.38 -20.02 14.89
C GLN A 82 12.55 -18.59 14.33
N ASN A 83 12.70 -18.43 13.01
CA ASN A 83 13.01 -17.15 12.35
C ASN A 83 11.89 -16.64 11.41
N ALA A 84 10.68 -17.18 11.53
CA ALA A 84 9.54 -16.72 10.76
C ALA A 84 8.84 -15.53 11.45
N PHE A 85 8.72 -14.40 10.74
CA PHE A 85 7.94 -13.25 11.15
C PHE A 85 6.47 -13.46 10.80
N ARG A 86 5.63 -13.53 11.82
CA ARG A 86 4.17 -13.63 11.67
C ARG A 86 3.55 -12.23 11.52
N VAL A 87 2.76 -12.06 10.47
CA VAL A 87 1.90 -10.89 10.26
C VAL A 87 0.45 -11.34 10.30
N ASP A 88 -0.30 -10.85 11.28
CA ASP A 88 -1.72 -11.20 11.44
C ASP A 88 -2.62 -10.33 10.58
N VAL A 89 -3.70 -10.94 10.08
CA VAL A 89 -4.84 -10.21 9.51
C VAL A 89 -5.60 -9.52 10.63
N MET A 90 -5.83 -8.23 10.46
CA MET A 90 -6.69 -7.41 11.29
C MET A 90 -8.04 -7.30 10.60
N ASP A 91 -9.09 -7.74 11.29
CA ASP A 91 -10.45 -7.60 10.78
C ASP A 91 -10.80 -6.11 10.67
N TYR A 92 -11.20 -5.69 9.48
CA TYR A 92 -11.54 -4.30 9.17
C TYR A 92 -12.65 -3.78 10.10
N GLN A 93 -13.55 -4.66 10.54
CA GLN A 93 -14.61 -4.34 11.51
C GLN A 93 -14.06 -4.01 12.91
N ALA A 94 -13.01 -4.70 13.36
CA ALA A 94 -12.37 -4.43 14.64
C ALA A 94 -11.63 -3.08 14.63
N ALA A 95 -11.10 -2.68 13.47
CA ALA A 95 -10.47 -1.38 13.28
C ALA A 95 -11.49 -0.23 13.16
N ALA A 96 -12.71 -0.50 12.68
CA ALA A 96 -13.72 0.52 12.40
C ALA A 96 -14.52 1.00 13.61
N HIS A 97 -14.45 0.31 14.76
CA HIS A 97 -15.32 0.52 15.93
C HIS A 97 -16.84 0.58 15.59
N SER A 98 -17.25 0.15 14.39
CA SER A 98 -18.59 0.33 13.86
C SER A 98 -19.34 -1.00 13.78
N SER A 99 -20.52 -1.02 14.39
CA SER A 99 -21.45 -2.14 14.33
C SER A 99 -22.24 -2.07 13.03
N GLY A 100 -21.72 -2.62 11.93
CA GLY A 100 -22.58 -2.76 10.75
C GLY A 100 -21.92 -2.88 9.40
N ILE A 101 -21.07 -3.89 9.20
CA ILE A 101 -21.07 -4.65 7.94
C ILE A 101 -20.79 -6.10 8.33
N VAL A 102 -21.82 -6.96 8.31
CA VAL A 102 -21.59 -8.40 8.38
C VAL A 102 -20.83 -8.75 7.10
N ASN A 103 -19.57 -9.19 7.23
CA ASN A 103 -18.85 -9.86 6.15
C ASN A 103 -19.60 -11.19 5.91
N VAL A 104 -20.68 -11.14 5.14
CA VAL A 104 -21.46 -12.32 4.79
C VAL A 104 -20.67 -13.09 3.74
N ASP A 105 -20.23 -14.28 4.14
CA ASP A 105 -19.83 -15.41 3.29
C ASP A 105 -18.65 -15.21 2.33
N TYR A 106 -17.44 -15.12 2.90
CA TYR A 106 -16.30 -15.82 2.34
C TYR A 106 -15.55 -16.46 3.52
N PRO A 107 -15.17 -17.75 3.48
CA PRO A 107 -14.31 -18.27 4.54
C PRO A 107 -13.07 -17.38 4.62
N ASP A 108 -12.73 -16.88 5.81
CA ASP A 108 -11.49 -16.15 6.04
C ASP A 108 -10.32 -17.12 5.81
N VAL A 109 -9.89 -17.25 4.55
CA VAL A 109 -8.89 -18.26 4.15
C VAL A 109 -7.50 -17.92 4.70
N ILE A 110 -7.24 -16.65 5.05
CA ILE A 110 -5.93 -16.19 5.53
C ILE A 110 -6.10 -15.50 6.89
N GLU A 111 -5.59 -16.13 7.96
CA GLU A 111 -5.53 -15.54 9.31
C GLU A 111 -4.20 -14.82 9.56
N SER A 112 -3.12 -15.31 8.95
CA SER A 112 -1.78 -14.74 9.08
C SER A 112 -0.89 -15.14 7.91
N ILE A 113 0.17 -14.37 7.68
CA ILE A 113 1.22 -14.67 6.72
C ILE A 113 2.56 -14.70 7.45
N PHE A 114 3.37 -15.70 7.13
CA PHE A 114 4.72 -15.83 7.68
C PHE A 114 5.75 -15.42 6.64
N PHE A 115 6.74 -14.66 7.07
CA PHE A 115 7.86 -14.22 6.25
C PHE A 115 9.18 -14.65 6.87
N THR A 116 10.15 -15.03 6.03
CA THR A 116 11.56 -14.97 6.42
C THR A 116 12.01 -13.50 6.52
N GLU A 117 13.12 -13.21 7.21
CA GLU A 117 13.68 -11.84 7.23
C GLU A 117 13.91 -11.31 5.81
N GLU A 118 14.47 -12.14 4.94
CA GLU A 118 14.73 -11.81 3.54
C GLU A 118 13.43 -11.55 2.76
N GLY A 119 12.42 -12.40 2.93
CA GLY A 119 11.10 -12.22 2.29
C GLY A 119 10.41 -10.94 2.73
N LEU A 120 10.42 -10.66 4.04
CA LEU A 120 9.84 -9.44 4.60
C LEU A 120 10.53 -8.19 4.05
N PHE A 121 11.87 -8.22 3.96
CA PHE A 121 12.63 -7.10 3.44
C PHE A 121 12.41 -6.90 1.94
N LYS A 122 12.34 -7.99 1.16
CA LYS A 122 12.05 -7.91 -0.28
C LYS A 122 10.67 -7.33 -0.56
N VAL A 123 9.64 -7.80 0.15
CA VAL A 123 8.25 -7.42 -0.11
C VAL A 123 7.91 -6.07 0.51
N ILE A 124 8.25 -5.89 1.79
CA ILE A 124 7.78 -4.76 2.60
C ILE A 124 8.89 -3.71 2.81
N GLY A 125 10.14 -4.04 2.52
CA GLY A 125 11.27 -3.15 2.77
C GLY A 125 11.65 -3.03 4.25
N ARG A 126 11.11 -3.91 5.12
CA ARG A 126 11.36 -3.93 6.57
C ARG A 126 12.03 -5.23 7.01
N LYS A 127 12.89 -5.13 8.03
CA LYS A 127 13.56 -6.28 8.66
C LYS A 127 12.83 -6.83 9.89
N SER A 128 11.70 -6.23 10.27
CA SER A 128 10.90 -6.63 11.42
C SER A 128 9.42 -6.46 11.10
N ALA A 129 8.61 -7.40 11.56
CA ALA A 129 7.15 -7.36 11.44
C ALA A 129 6.46 -6.58 12.56
N VAL A 130 7.22 -6.01 13.51
CA VAL A 130 6.65 -5.20 14.60
C VAL A 130 5.82 -4.05 14.02
N GLY A 131 4.56 -3.99 14.42
CA GLY A 131 3.61 -2.97 13.95
C GLY A 131 3.14 -3.15 12.51
N ILE A 132 3.47 -4.25 11.85
CA ILE A 132 2.91 -4.58 10.53
C ILE A 132 1.63 -5.38 10.75
N LYS A 133 0.53 -4.93 10.15
CA LYS A 133 -0.75 -5.64 10.14
C LYS A 133 -1.27 -5.77 8.72
N LEU A 134 -2.02 -6.85 8.47
CA LEU A 134 -2.69 -7.10 7.19
C LEU A 134 -4.13 -6.62 7.27
N PHE A 135 -4.59 -5.89 6.26
CA PHE A 135 -5.97 -5.43 6.16
C PHE A 135 -6.58 -5.94 4.84
N LYS A 136 -7.81 -6.43 4.90
CA LYS A 136 -8.60 -6.75 3.70
C LYS A 136 -9.24 -5.45 3.19
N VAL A 137 -9.12 -5.18 1.89
CA VAL A 137 -9.69 -3.97 1.31
C VAL A 137 -11.01 -4.28 0.59
N PRO A 138 -12.16 -3.81 1.10
CA PRO A 138 -13.47 -4.12 0.52
C PRO A 138 -13.89 -3.15 -0.61
N THR A 139 -13.03 -2.21 -0.99
CA THR A 139 -13.37 -1.14 -1.94
C THR A 139 -12.40 -1.10 -3.12
N ASP A 140 -12.86 -0.63 -4.26
CA ASP A 140 -12.05 -0.38 -5.48
C ASP A 140 -11.54 1.08 -5.54
N SER A 141 -11.73 1.87 -4.49
CA SER A 141 -11.47 3.32 -4.55
C SER A 141 -9.99 3.66 -4.73
N LEU A 142 -9.09 2.73 -4.44
CA LEU A 142 -7.66 2.86 -4.71
C LEU A 142 -7.18 2.00 -5.88
N SER A 143 -8.09 1.43 -6.67
CA SER A 143 -7.72 0.69 -7.87
C SER A 143 -7.14 1.62 -8.93
N PRO A 144 -6.07 1.22 -9.62
CA PRO A 144 -5.45 -0.12 -9.63
C PRO A 144 -4.28 -0.31 -8.64
N THR A 145 -3.93 0.70 -7.83
CA THR A 145 -2.86 0.57 -6.82
C THR A 145 -3.18 -0.50 -5.78
N ILE A 146 -4.45 -0.55 -5.36
CA ILE A 146 -5.02 -1.57 -4.49
C ILE A 146 -6.36 -1.98 -5.10
N ASN A 147 -6.52 -3.27 -5.43
CA ASN A 147 -7.73 -3.80 -6.02
C ASN A 147 -8.67 -4.36 -4.94
N PRO A 148 -9.97 -4.49 -5.22
CA PRO A 148 -10.88 -5.17 -4.31
C PRO A 148 -10.39 -6.57 -3.99
N SER A 149 -10.53 -6.97 -2.72
CA SER A 149 -10.06 -8.27 -2.20
C SER A 149 -8.55 -8.41 -2.04
N ASP A 150 -7.74 -7.41 -2.43
CA ASP A 150 -6.33 -7.41 -2.08
C ASP A 150 -6.14 -7.34 -0.56
N LEU A 151 -5.05 -7.94 -0.10
CA LEU A 151 -4.55 -7.81 1.25
C LEU A 151 -3.49 -6.71 1.28
N VAL A 152 -3.60 -5.76 2.20
CA VAL A 152 -2.63 -4.66 2.31
C VAL A 152 -1.88 -4.73 3.63
N PHE A 153 -0.56 -4.59 3.55
CA PHE A 153 0.30 -4.42 4.72
C PHE A 153 0.27 -2.95 5.15
N VAL A 154 0.08 -2.72 6.44
CA VAL A 154 -0.01 -1.39 7.04
C VAL A 154 0.93 -1.31 8.24
N ASP A 155 1.67 -0.21 8.33
CA ASP A 155 2.50 0.18 9.47
C ASP A 155 1.64 0.91 10.51
N THR A 156 1.22 0.19 11.55
CA THR A 156 0.41 0.71 12.64
C THR A 156 1.21 1.53 13.65
N LEU A 157 2.55 1.57 13.52
CA LEU A 157 3.37 2.50 14.31
C LEU A 157 3.29 3.94 13.77
N ILE A 158 2.84 4.11 12.52
CA ILE A 158 2.58 5.43 11.93
C ILE A 158 1.10 5.75 12.14
N ASN A 159 0.77 6.16 13.36
CA ASN A 159 -0.58 6.48 13.80
C ASN A 159 -0.91 7.98 13.75
N ASN A 160 -0.14 8.75 12.99
CA ASN A 160 -0.35 10.16 12.71
C ASN A 160 0.06 10.49 11.27
N TYR A 161 -0.41 11.62 10.74
CA TYR A 161 0.02 12.07 9.43
C TYR A 161 1.48 12.53 9.48
N VAL A 162 2.36 11.81 8.77
CA VAL A 162 3.80 12.13 8.73
C VAL A 162 4.25 12.69 7.37
N ALA A 163 3.57 12.30 6.30
CA ALA A 163 3.84 12.72 4.93
C ALA A 163 2.68 12.30 4.01
N GLU A 164 2.68 12.77 2.77
CA GLU A 164 1.79 12.23 1.75
C GLU A 164 1.95 10.70 1.61
N GLY A 165 0.86 10.02 1.29
CA GLY A 165 0.82 8.56 1.14
C GLY A 165 -0.57 8.00 1.40
N ILE A 166 -0.73 6.69 1.26
CA ILE A 166 -1.97 5.99 1.59
C ILE A 166 -2.03 5.69 3.08
N TYR A 167 -3.15 6.01 3.72
CA TYR A 167 -3.42 5.75 5.12
C TYR A 167 -4.72 5.00 5.30
N VAL A 168 -4.77 4.18 6.35
CA VAL A 168 -6.00 3.65 6.93
C VAL A 168 -6.33 4.51 8.14
N PHE A 169 -7.54 5.05 8.21
CA PHE A 169 -7.96 5.93 9.30
C PHE A 169 -9.47 5.85 9.54
N ASN A 170 -9.89 6.10 10.77
CA ASN A 170 -11.29 6.30 11.11
C ASN A 170 -11.61 7.79 11.12
N LEU A 171 -12.77 8.14 10.57
CA LEU A 171 -13.32 9.49 10.66
C LEU A 171 -14.85 9.40 10.68
N ASN A 172 -15.49 10.11 11.61
CA ASN A 172 -16.96 10.11 11.76
C ASN A 172 -17.59 8.71 11.89
N GLY A 173 -16.88 7.75 12.49
CA GLY A 173 -17.37 6.38 12.70
C GLY A 173 -17.26 5.45 11.47
N GLU A 174 -16.62 5.91 10.40
CA GLU A 174 -16.32 5.11 9.22
C GLU A 174 -14.81 4.94 9.06
N THR A 175 -14.40 3.78 8.55
CA THR A 175 -13.00 3.54 8.17
C THR A 175 -12.77 3.90 6.72
N TYR A 176 -11.67 4.56 6.47
CA TYR A 176 -11.23 4.98 5.14
C TYR A 176 -9.85 4.40 4.86
N ILE A 177 -9.65 3.98 3.60
CA ILE A 177 -8.32 3.82 3.03
C ILE A 177 -8.19 4.81 1.88
N LYS A 178 -7.41 5.87 2.07
CA LYS A 178 -7.25 6.96 1.10
C LYS A 178 -5.83 7.48 1.07
N ARG A 179 -5.47 8.10 -0.04
CA ARG A 179 -4.25 8.88 -0.15
C ARG A 179 -4.46 10.23 0.49
N LEU A 180 -3.72 10.54 1.54
CA LEU A 180 -3.81 11.82 2.23
C LEU A 180 -2.74 12.77 1.71
N GLN A 181 -3.16 13.99 1.41
CA GLN A 181 -2.30 15.10 1.03
C GLN A 181 -2.65 16.33 1.85
N ARG A 182 -1.68 16.87 2.60
CA ARG A 182 -1.85 18.15 3.29
C ARG A 182 -1.63 19.31 2.31
N LEU A 183 -2.64 20.16 2.16
CA LEU A 183 -2.57 21.38 1.37
C LEU A 183 -1.87 22.51 2.15
N PRO A 184 -1.33 23.54 1.47
CA PRO A 184 -0.71 24.69 2.14
C PRO A 184 -1.64 25.45 3.10
N THR A 185 -2.96 25.31 2.91
CA THR A 185 -4.00 25.87 3.78
C THR A 185 -4.18 25.11 5.10
N GLY A 186 -3.54 23.96 5.29
CA GLY A 186 -3.67 23.09 6.46
C GLY A 186 -4.63 21.91 6.26
N VAL A 187 -5.64 22.09 5.41
CA VAL A 187 -6.66 21.08 5.04
C VAL A 187 -6.00 19.81 4.49
N ILE A 188 -6.53 18.66 4.89
CA ILE A 188 -6.16 17.36 4.31
C ILE A 188 -7.09 17.06 3.14
N ARG A 189 -6.53 16.84 1.97
CA ARG A 189 -7.24 16.27 0.82
C ARG A 189 -7.11 14.75 0.86
N ALA A 190 -8.24 14.05 0.87
CA ALA A 190 -8.32 12.61 0.72
C ALA A 190 -8.59 12.27 -0.75
N LEU A 191 -7.61 11.62 -1.39
CA LEU A 191 -7.65 11.23 -2.79
C LEU A 191 -7.91 9.74 -2.96
N SER A 192 -8.52 9.42 -4.11
CA SER A 192 -8.71 8.08 -4.63
C SER A 192 -7.82 7.91 -5.85
N ASP A 193 -7.13 6.78 -5.95
CA ASP A 193 -6.35 6.40 -7.14
C ASP A 193 -7.29 5.97 -8.29
N ASN A 194 -8.51 5.53 -7.96
CA ASN A 194 -9.58 5.26 -8.91
C ASN A 194 -10.31 6.57 -9.31
N PRO A 195 -10.27 6.99 -10.59
CA PRO A 195 -10.86 8.26 -11.04
C PRO A 195 -12.38 8.37 -10.89
N LEU A 196 -13.09 7.25 -10.69
CA LEU A 196 -14.54 7.25 -10.45
C LEU A 196 -14.92 7.86 -9.09
N TYR A 197 -13.96 7.96 -8.18
CA TYR A 197 -14.17 8.46 -6.83
C TYR A 197 -13.54 9.85 -6.69
N PRO A 198 -14.32 10.94 -6.69
CA PRO A 198 -13.77 12.28 -6.56
C PRO A 198 -13.07 12.47 -5.20
N PRO A 199 -12.02 13.31 -5.14
CA PRO A 199 -11.38 13.64 -3.87
C PRO A 199 -12.33 14.47 -2.99
N PHE A 200 -12.15 14.36 -1.68
CA PHE A 200 -12.81 15.22 -0.70
C PHE A 200 -11.79 15.87 0.23
N GLU A 201 -12.19 16.98 0.84
CA GLU A 201 -11.36 17.74 1.76
C GLU A 201 -11.85 17.52 3.20
N ILE A 202 -10.90 17.35 4.10
CA ILE A 202 -11.09 17.19 5.54
C ILE A 202 -10.45 18.43 6.16
N THR A 203 -11.28 19.27 6.80
CA THR A 203 -10.78 20.46 7.49
C THR A 203 -9.79 20.06 8.59
N ASP A 204 -8.89 20.96 8.96
CA ASP A 204 -7.88 20.67 10.00
C ASP A 204 -8.56 20.26 11.32
N GLU A 205 -9.60 20.99 11.73
CA GLU A 205 -10.43 20.70 12.91
C GLU A 205 -11.09 19.31 12.85
N LEU A 206 -11.59 18.91 11.68
CA LEU A 206 -12.20 17.60 11.51
C LEU A 206 -11.13 16.50 11.50
N PHE A 207 -9.97 16.78 10.91
CA PHE A 207 -8.86 15.84 10.85
C PHE A 207 -8.25 15.56 12.22
N ASP A 208 -8.30 16.51 13.14
CA ASP A 208 -7.91 16.30 14.55
C ASP A 208 -8.79 15.25 15.26
N THR A 209 -9.99 14.98 14.74
CA THR A 209 -10.86 13.89 15.24
C THR A 209 -10.58 12.55 14.56
N ALA A 210 -9.77 12.53 13.50
CA ALA A 210 -9.43 11.32 12.78
C ALA A 210 -8.49 10.44 13.60
N GLU A 211 -8.77 9.15 13.65
CA GLU A 211 -7.87 8.15 14.22
C GLU A 211 -7.09 7.50 13.08
N ILE A 212 -5.81 7.82 12.92
CA ILE A 212 -4.97 7.13 11.94
C ILE A 212 -4.56 5.77 12.50
N ILE A 213 -5.05 4.73 11.85
CA ILE A 213 -4.78 3.32 12.18
C ILE A 213 -3.36 2.95 11.73
N GLY A 214 -2.94 3.44 10.56
CA GLY A 214 -1.61 3.18 10.05
C GLY A 214 -1.38 3.68 8.64
N LYS A 215 -0.12 3.59 8.20
CA LYS A 215 0.29 3.94 6.83
C LYS A 215 0.49 2.70 5.98
N PHE A 216 0.01 2.73 4.73
CA PHE A 216 0.22 1.65 3.76
C PHE A 216 1.71 1.35 3.53
N LEU A 217 2.02 0.07 3.39
CA LEU A 217 3.36 -0.44 3.09
C LEU A 217 3.43 -1.20 1.78
N ALA A 218 2.54 -2.14 1.52
CA ALA A 218 2.58 -2.96 0.31
C ALA A 218 1.23 -3.63 0.09
N VAL A 219 0.96 -3.98 -1.16
CA VAL A 219 -0.17 -4.83 -1.52
C VAL A 219 0.32 -6.27 -1.73
N LEU A 220 -0.44 -7.22 -1.21
CA LEU A 220 -0.40 -8.62 -1.58
C LEU A 220 -1.60 -8.86 -2.51
N PRO A 221 -1.38 -9.02 -3.82
CA PRO A 221 -2.45 -9.33 -4.76
C PRO A 221 -3.07 -10.67 -4.37
N PHE A 222 -4.36 -10.67 -4.06
CA PHE A 222 -5.05 -11.92 -3.75
C PHE A 222 -5.52 -12.57 -5.05
N ASN A 223 -4.63 -13.37 -5.65
CA ASN A 223 -4.94 -14.19 -6.82
C ASN A 223 -4.93 -15.67 -6.42
N PRO A 224 -5.98 -16.19 -5.77
CA PRO A 224 -6.04 -17.61 -5.43
C PRO A 224 -6.11 -18.40 -6.74
N ARG A 225 -4.97 -18.97 -7.17
CA ARG A 225 -5.01 -20.15 -8.02
C ARG A 225 -5.48 -21.28 -7.13
N LEU A 226 -6.79 -21.56 -7.20
CA LEU A 226 -7.32 -22.84 -6.72
C LEU A 226 -6.58 -23.92 -7.51
N LEU A 227 -5.70 -24.65 -6.82
CA LEU A 227 -5.10 -25.89 -7.32
C LEU A 227 -6.16 -26.98 -7.44
#